data_AF-A0A0A3IY60-F1
#
_entry.id   AF-A0A0A3IY60-F1
#
_cell.length_a   1.000
_cell.length_b   1.000
_cell.length_c   1.000
_cell.angle_alpha   90.00
_cell.angle_beta   90.00
_cell.angle_gamma   90.00
#
_symmetry.space_group_name_H-M   'P 1'
#
loop_
_entity.id
_entity.type
_entity.pdbx_description
1 polymer ?
#
loop_
_entity_poly.entity_id
_entity_poly.type
_entity_poly.pdbx_seq_one_letter_code
_entity_poly.pdbx_strand_id
1 'polypeptide(L)'
;MRKFTIIFVFVLVVFILYGFTGVFFNKDKKSTNLPEVEAMYKAPGYSTMMSISKIVERQLGNEAILDLHVTPKGEEEHVSLKLLSQDILTEENLLRQSYPILLQASSIGDITSFKISWQLNEDITLMSFLMDGENLSKMAMKNYATLPSITEDYFKHEAMK
;
A
#
# COMPACT_ATOMS: atom_id res chain seq x y z
N MET A 1 13.86 -17.99 -59.17
CA MET A 1 13.80 -18.00 -57.69
C MET A 1 14.23 -16.67 -57.06
N ARG A 2 15.41 -16.11 -57.38
CA ARG A 2 15.91 -14.83 -56.80
C ARG A 2 14.94 -13.64 -56.78
N LYS A 3 14.16 -13.43 -57.86
CA LYS A 3 13.19 -12.32 -57.95
C LYS A 3 12.00 -12.46 -56.99
N PHE A 4 11.52 -13.69 -56.77
CA PHE A 4 10.45 -13.98 -55.81
C PHE A 4 10.94 -13.81 -54.36
N THR A 5 12.17 -14.23 -54.08
CA THR A 5 12.79 -14.05 -52.76
C THR A 5 12.92 -12.57 -52.40
N ILE A 6 13.30 -11.71 -53.35
CA ILE A 6 13.43 -10.26 -53.11
C ILE A 6 12.07 -9.64 -52.80
N ILE A 7 11.02 -9.99 -53.56
CA ILE A 7 9.67 -9.46 -53.33
C ILE A 7 9.15 -9.92 -51.95
N PHE A 8 9.36 -11.18 -51.60
CA PHE A 8 8.93 -11.72 -50.31
C PHE A 8 9.65 -11.04 -49.13
N VAL A 9 10.97 -10.85 -49.23
CA VAL A 9 11.76 -10.16 -48.20
C VAL A 9 11.32 -8.69 -48.07
N PHE A 10 11.02 -8.03 -49.18
CA PHE A 10 10.55 -6.64 -49.16
C PHE A 10 9.20 -6.51 -48.44
N VAL A 11 8.23 -7.39 -48.74
CA VAL A 11 6.92 -7.41 -48.05
C VAL A 11 7.08 -7.67 -46.56
N LEU A 12 7.96 -8.60 -46.19
CA LEU A 12 8.21 -8.95 -44.79
C LEU A 12 8.83 -7.79 -44.01
N VAL A 13 9.76 -7.04 -44.61
CA VAL A 13 10.36 -5.84 -44.00
C VAL A 13 9.31 -4.75 -43.82
N VAL A 14 8.44 -4.50 -44.80
CA VAL A 14 7.35 -3.52 -44.66
C VAL A 14 6.39 -3.91 -43.53
N PHE A 15 6.07 -5.21 -43.41
CA PHE A 15 5.20 -5.71 -42.35
C PHE A 15 5.80 -5.52 -40.95
N ILE A 16 7.11 -5.78 -40.81
CA ILE A 16 7.84 -5.54 -39.56
C ILE A 16 7.85 -4.05 -39.21
N LEU A 17 8.16 -3.17 -40.18
CA LEU A 17 8.17 -1.72 -39.95
C LEU A 17 6.79 -1.20 -39.53
N TYR A 18 5.71 -1.70 -40.15
CA TYR A 18 4.34 -1.33 -39.79
C TYR A 18 3.92 -1.86 -38.41
N GLY A 19 4.37 -3.07 -38.06
CA GLY A 19 4.17 -3.63 -36.71
C GLY A 19 4.90 -2.81 -35.64
N PHE A 20 6.14 -2.38 -35.94
CA PHE A 20 6.92 -1.53 -35.01
C PHE A 20 6.29 -0.15 -34.82
N THR A 21 5.76 0.50 -35.87
CA THR A 21 5.05 1.78 -35.70
C THR A 21 3.76 1.58 -34.91
N GLY A 22 3.00 0.50 -35.15
CA GLY A 22 1.81 0.16 -34.36
C GLY A 22 2.10 -0.05 -32.87
N VAL A 23 3.24 -0.64 -32.51
CA VAL A 23 3.64 -0.85 -31.10
C VAL A 23 4.21 0.43 -30.46
N PHE A 24 4.94 1.26 -31.22
CA PHE A 24 5.55 2.48 -30.68
C PHE A 24 4.59 3.66 -30.56
N PHE A 25 3.62 3.80 -31.46
CA PHE A 25 2.65 4.91 -31.43
C PHE A 25 1.43 4.64 -30.55
N ASN A 26 1.17 3.40 -30.12
CA ASN A 26 0.07 3.08 -29.21
C ASN A 26 0.47 3.21 -27.72
N LYS A 27 1.39 4.16 -27.43
CA LYS A 27 1.80 4.52 -26.06
C LYS A 27 0.81 5.38 -25.31
N ASP A 28 -0.27 5.82 -25.95
CA ASP A 28 -1.42 6.37 -25.25
C ASP A 28 -2.46 5.25 -25.05
N LYS A 29 -2.17 4.34 -24.11
CA LYS A 29 -3.25 3.62 -23.43
C LYS A 29 -4.08 4.67 -22.72
N LYS A 30 -5.10 5.17 -23.42
CA LYS A 30 -6.21 5.90 -22.82
C LYS A 30 -6.71 5.00 -21.70
N SER A 31 -6.43 5.38 -20.45
CA SER A 31 -6.99 4.70 -19.29
C SER A 31 -8.49 4.77 -19.44
N THR A 32 -9.09 3.68 -19.90
CA THR A 32 -10.53 3.50 -19.81
C THR A 32 -10.81 3.35 -18.32
N ASN A 33 -10.90 4.47 -17.60
CA ASN A 33 -11.40 4.47 -16.24
C ASN A 33 -12.82 3.92 -16.34
N LEU A 34 -12.97 2.66 -15.96
CA LEU A 34 -14.26 2.01 -15.89
C LEU A 34 -15.12 2.83 -14.92
N PRO A 35 -16.38 3.14 -15.24
CA PRO A 35 -17.26 3.90 -14.35
C PRO A 35 -17.41 3.25 -12.96
N GLU A 36 -17.18 1.93 -12.86
CA GLU A 36 -17.11 1.19 -11.60
C GLU A 36 -15.92 1.62 -10.73
N VAL A 37 -14.75 1.85 -11.31
CA VAL A 37 -13.55 2.33 -10.59
C VAL A 37 -13.79 3.75 -10.09
N GLU A 38 -14.42 4.59 -10.90
CA GLU A 38 -14.75 5.97 -10.51
C GLU A 38 -15.85 6.03 -9.43
N ALA A 39 -16.79 5.09 -9.43
CA ALA A 39 -17.77 4.91 -8.36
C ALA A 39 -17.12 4.43 -7.06
N MET A 40 -16.12 3.55 -7.13
CA MET A 40 -15.36 3.11 -5.95
C MET A 40 -14.61 4.25 -5.28
N TYR A 41 -14.02 5.17 -6.05
CA TYR A 41 -13.36 6.37 -5.47
C TYR A 41 -14.32 7.31 -4.71
N LYS A 42 -15.63 7.19 -4.93
CA LYS A 42 -16.65 7.96 -4.20
C LYS A 42 -17.19 7.25 -2.96
N ALA A 43 -16.80 5.98 -2.73
CA ALA A 43 -17.20 5.26 -1.53
C ALA A 43 -16.45 5.80 -0.30
N PRO A 44 -17.14 6.10 0.81
CA PRO A 44 -16.50 6.53 2.06
C PRO A 44 -15.43 5.52 2.52
N GLY A 45 -14.29 5.99 3.03
CA GLY A 45 -13.17 5.13 3.44
C GLY A 45 -12.29 4.59 2.31
N TYR A 46 -12.76 4.56 1.05
CA TYR A 46 -12.00 3.92 -0.05
C TYR A 46 -10.73 4.68 -0.41
N SER A 47 -10.79 6.02 -0.46
CA SER A 47 -9.61 6.86 -0.77
C SER A 47 -8.49 6.64 0.25
N THR A 48 -8.85 6.60 1.53
CA THR A 48 -7.92 6.34 2.62
C THR A 48 -7.41 4.91 2.59
N MET A 49 -8.28 3.91 2.39
CA MET A 49 -7.87 2.52 2.23
C MET A 49 -6.83 2.36 1.12
N MET A 50 -7.07 2.97 -0.04
CA MET A 50 -6.15 2.95 -1.17
C MET A 50 -4.82 3.66 -0.85
N SER A 51 -4.88 4.78 -0.14
CA SER A 51 -3.70 5.55 0.25
C SER A 51 -2.83 4.77 1.25
N ILE A 52 -3.45 4.14 2.26
CA ILE A 52 -2.76 3.28 3.22
C ILE A 52 -2.18 2.05 2.54
N SER A 53 -2.93 1.39 1.66
CA SER A 53 -2.43 0.24 0.89
C SER A 53 -1.15 0.61 0.11
N LYS A 54 -1.16 1.75 -0.58
CA LYS A 54 0.02 2.24 -1.33
C LYS A 54 1.20 2.60 -0.43
N ILE A 55 0.94 3.13 0.77
CA ILE A 55 1.98 3.42 1.76
C ILE A 55 2.64 2.11 2.19
N VAL A 56 1.86 1.11 2.58
CA VAL A 56 2.37 -0.19 3.02
C VAL A 56 3.13 -0.90 1.89
N GLU A 57 2.57 -0.93 0.67
CA GLU A 57 3.21 -1.50 -0.50
C GLU A 57 4.61 -0.91 -0.72
N ARG A 58 4.76 0.42 -0.59
CA ARG A 58 6.04 1.11 -0.75
C ARG A 58 7.03 0.78 0.36
N GLN A 59 6.56 0.56 1.59
CA GLN A 59 7.44 0.32 2.74
C GLN A 59 7.83 -1.15 2.91
N LEU A 60 6.90 -2.07 2.65
CA LEU A 60 7.00 -3.48 3.04
C LEU A 60 6.65 -4.48 1.92
N GLY A 61 6.10 -4.02 0.80
CA GLY A 61 5.54 -4.89 -0.25
C GLY A 61 4.04 -5.17 -0.06
N ASN A 62 3.38 -5.68 -1.11
CA ASN A 62 1.94 -5.95 -1.11
C ASN A 62 1.58 -7.17 -0.26
N GLU A 63 2.47 -8.15 -0.25
CA GLU A 63 2.38 -9.40 0.51
C GLU A 63 2.41 -9.21 2.04
N ALA A 64 2.74 -7.99 2.50
CA ALA A 64 2.75 -7.67 3.92
C ALA A 64 1.34 -7.39 4.47
N ILE A 65 0.37 -7.00 3.64
CA ILE A 65 -1.00 -6.71 4.10
C ILE A 65 -1.79 -8.02 4.21
N LEU A 66 -2.19 -8.38 5.42
CA LEU A 66 -3.17 -9.45 5.65
C LEU A 66 -4.60 -8.93 5.55
N ASP A 67 -4.83 -7.76 6.15
CA ASP A 67 -6.16 -7.16 6.23
C ASP A 67 -6.01 -5.64 6.37
N LEU A 68 -6.85 -4.90 5.67
CA LEU A 68 -6.92 -3.45 5.78
C LEU A 68 -8.39 -3.04 5.71
N HIS A 69 -8.85 -2.44 6.81
CA HIS A 69 -10.22 -1.98 6.92
C HIS A 69 -10.24 -0.50 7.31
N VAL A 70 -11.13 0.27 6.67
CA VAL A 70 -11.40 1.67 7.01
C VAL A 70 -12.86 1.77 7.37
N THR A 71 -13.14 2.21 8.59
CA THR A 71 -14.51 2.42 9.10
C THR A 71 -14.81 3.92 9.10
N PRO A 72 -15.62 4.42 8.16
CA PRO A 72 -16.04 5.81 8.13
C PRO A 72 -17.12 6.07 9.19
N LYS A 73 -17.03 7.22 9.86
CA LYS A 73 -18.01 7.70 10.85
C LYS A 73 -18.21 9.21 10.68
N GLY A 74 -19.08 9.59 9.75
CA GLY A 74 -19.23 10.99 9.36
C GLY A 74 -18.03 11.44 8.52
N GLU A 75 -17.34 12.49 8.97
CA GLU A 75 -16.09 12.98 8.37
C GLU A 75 -14.84 12.30 8.97
N GLU A 76 -15.02 11.44 9.98
CA GLU A 76 -13.93 10.74 10.66
C GLU A 76 -13.71 9.36 10.05
N GLU A 77 -12.45 8.92 9.97
CA GLU A 77 -12.09 7.59 9.51
C GLU A 77 -11.19 6.86 10.51
N HIS A 78 -11.57 5.63 10.82
CA HIS A 78 -10.81 4.72 11.66
C HIS A 78 -10.14 3.65 10.81
N VAL A 79 -8.81 3.58 10.85
CA VAL A 79 -8.02 2.61 10.08
C VAL A 79 -7.61 1.44 10.97
N SER A 80 -7.84 0.21 10.51
CA SER A 80 -7.32 -1.00 11.11
C SER A 80 -6.50 -1.77 10.09
N LEU A 81 -5.19 -1.85 10.32
CA LEU A 81 -4.21 -2.49 9.45
C LEU A 81 -3.60 -3.71 10.15
N LYS A 82 -3.75 -4.89 9.54
CA LYS A 82 -3.06 -6.12 9.96
C LYS A 82 -1.94 -6.45 8.99
N LEU A 83 -0.75 -6.63 9.52
CA LEU A 83 0.47 -6.89 8.76
C LEU A 83 1.05 -8.26 9.09
N LEU A 84 1.51 -8.98 8.08
CA LEU A 84 2.30 -10.20 8.24
C LEU A 84 3.75 -9.83 8.51
N SER A 85 4.34 -10.40 9.56
CA SER A 85 5.77 -10.27 9.82
C SER A 85 6.56 -11.29 8.98
N GLN A 86 7.50 -10.81 8.18
CA GLN A 86 8.34 -11.66 7.30
C GLN A 86 9.80 -11.77 7.77
N ASP A 87 10.23 -10.88 8.68
CA ASP A 87 11.61 -10.70 9.10
C ASP A 87 11.86 -11.12 10.57
N ILE A 88 13.02 -10.76 11.10
CA ILE A 88 13.42 -10.96 12.49
C ILE A 88 12.38 -10.35 13.44
N LEU A 89 11.75 -11.22 14.24
CA LEU A 89 10.63 -10.92 15.14
C LEU A 89 11.09 -10.25 16.44
N THR A 90 11.55 -9.00 16.37
CA THR A 90 11.81 -8.16 17.54
C THR A 90 10.85 -6.99 17.60
N GLU A 91 10.54 -6.55 18.82
CA GLU A 91 9.75 -5.33 19.05
C GLU A 91 10.34 -4.14 18.29
N GLU A 92 11.67 -3.95 18.40
CA GLU A 92 12.37 -2.87 17.74
C GLU A 92 12.16 -2.86 16.23
N ASN A 93 12.25 -4.03 15.57
CA ASN A 93 12.06 -4.14 14.13
C ASN A 93 10.62 -3.81 13.73
N LEU A 94 9.64 -4.36 14.44
CA LEU A 94 8.24 -4.08 14.13
C LEU A 94 7.89 -2.61 14.34
N LEU A 95 8.41 -1.98 15.40
CA LEU A 95 8.25 -0.54 15.62
C LEU A 95 8.91 0.29 14.51
N ARG A 96 10.13 -0.09 14.10
CA ARG A 96 10.87 0.56 13.02
C ARG A 96 10.15 0.44 11.68
N GLN A 97 9.53 -0.70 11.40
CA GLN A 97 8.71 -0.93 10.20
C GLN A 97 7.37 -0.18 10.26
N SER A 98 6.77 -0.04 11.44
CA SER A 98 5.49 0.66 11.61
C SER A 98 5.61 2.16 11.49
N TYR A 99 6.71 2.73 12.00
CA TYR A 99 6.93 4.18 12.04
C TYR A 99 6.76 4.88 10.68
N PRO A 100 7.40 4.45 9.57
CA PRO A 100 7.25 5.12 8.28
C PRO A 100 5.85 4.99 7.68
N ILE A 101 5.06 3.98 8.06
CA ILE A 101 3.66 3.83 7.68
C ILE A 101 2.84 4.91 8.37
N LEU A 102 2.96 5.02 9.69
CA LEU A 102 2.27 6.03 10.50
C LEU A 102 2.67 7.46 10.10
N LEU A 103 3.95 7.68 9.82
CA LEU A 103 4.46 8.99 9.38
C LEU A 103 3.86 9.45 8.05
N GLN A 104 3.63 8.53 7.11
CA GLN A 104 2.97 8.87 5.85
C GLN A 104 1.46 8.96 6.01
N ALA A 105 0.87 8.09 6.85
CA ALA A 105 -0.56 8.11 7.15
C ALA A 105 -0.99 9.39 7.87
N SER A 106 -0.11 10.03 8.64
CA SER A 106 -0.42 11.31 9.31
C SER A 106 -0.68 12.47 8.37
N SER A 107 -0.33 12.34 7.10
CA SER A 107 -0.64 13.33 6.05
C SER A 107 -2.05 13.15 5.47
N ILE A 108 -2.79 12.11 5.88
CA ILE A 108 -4.17 11.86 5.48
C ILE A 108 -5.08 12.49 6.53
N GLY A 109 -5.75 13.59 6.17
CA GLY A 109 -6.40 14.49 7.13
C GLY A 109 -7.59 13.92 7.89
N ASP A 110 -8.25 12.89 7.35
CA ASP A 110 -9.53 12.41 7.87
C ASP A 110 -9.37 11.24 8.87
N ILE A 111 -8.13 10.80 9.13
CA ILE A 111 -7.85 9.68 10.04
C ILE A 111 -7.88 10.14 11.50
N THR A 112 -8.87 9.67 12.26
CA THR A 112 -9.01 9.97 13.69
C THR A 112 -8.52 8.85 14.59
N SER A 113 -8.37 7.63 14.06
CA SER A 113 -7.62 6.58 14.74
C SER A 113 -6.96 5.61 13.76
N PHE A 114 -5.80 5.09 14.16
CA PHE A 114 -5.00 4.17 13.37
C PHE A 114 -4.51 3.02 14.24
N LYS A 115 -5.01 1.81 13.97
CA LYS A 115 -4.53 0.58 14.59
C LYS A 115 -3.59 -0.17 13.66
N ILE A 116 -2.41 -0.53 14.15
CA ILE A 116 -1.51 -1.48 13.51
C ILE A 116 -1.48 -2.76 14.33
N SER A 117 -1.59 -3.90 13.68
CA SER A 117 -1.45 -5.22 14.31
C SER A 117 -0.53 -6.11 13.48
N TRP A 118 0.63 -6.44 14.04
CA TRP A 118 1.58 -7.36 13.46
C TRP A 118 1.24 -8.78 13.85
N GLN A 119 1.19 -9.63 12.85
CA GLN A 119 0.80 -11.03 12.94
C GLN A 119 1.98 -11.91 12.51
N LEU A 120 2.21 -13.01 13.23
CA LEU A 120 3.11 -14.07 12.77
C LEU A 120 2.46 -14.92 11.67
N ASN A 121 1.16 -15.12 11.81
CA ASN A 121 0.23 -15.79 10.89
C ASN A 121 -1.18 -15.27 11.20
N GLU A 122 -2.22 -15.74 10.51
CA GLU A 122 -3.60 -15.24 10.69
C GLU A 122 -4.13 -15.32 12.14
N ASP A 123 -3.55 -16.16 13.00
CA ASP A 123 -4.04 -16.45 14.35
C ASP A 123 -3.23 -15.80 15.48
N ILE A 124 -1.96 -15.45 15.24
CA ILE A 124 -1.02 -15.05 16.31
C ILE A 124 -0.59 -13.60 16.15
N THR A 125 -1.13 -12.74 17.01
CA THR A 125 -0.72 -11.33 17.11
C THR A 125 0.55 -11.20 17.94
N LEU A 126 1.58 -10.63 17.33
CA LEU A 126 2.88 -10.36 17.95
C LEU A 126 2.92 -9.01 18.65
N MET A 127 2.42 -7.98 17.97
CA MET A 127 2.40 -6.62 18.49
C MET A 127 1.19 -5.89 17.93
N SER A 128 0.50 -5.12 18.77
CA SER A 128 -0.67 -4.34 18.38
C SER A 128 -0.59 -3.02 19.11
N PHE A 129 -0.95 -1.93 18.43
CA PHE A 129 -1.13 -0.65 19.08
C PHE A 129 -2.11 0.22 18.32
N LEU A 130 -2.77 1.11 19.05
CA LEU A 130 -3.72 2.08 18.54
C LEU A 130 -3.12 3.49 18.70
N MET A 131 -3.33 4.33 17.70
CA MET A 131 -2.95 5.74 17.75
C MET A 131 -4.17 6.60 17.46
N ASP A 132 -4.40 7.60 18.29
CA ASP A 132 -5.40 8.64 18.00
C ASP A 132 -4.89 9.62 16.93
N GLY A 133 -5.81 10.41 16.36
CA GLY A 133 -5.48 11.41 15.34
C GLY A 133 -4.53 12.51 15.84
N GLU A 134 -4.60 12.89 17.12
CA GLU A 134 -3.74 13.93 17.68
C GLU A 134 -2.26 13.49 17.71
N ASN A 135 -2.00 12.29 18.21
CA ASN A 135 -0.68 11.68 18.26
C ASN A 135 -0.17 11.35 16.85
N LEU A 136 -1.06 10.87 15.97
CA LEU A 136 -0.74 10.62 14.57
C LEU A 136 -0.27 11.91 13.87
N SER A 137 -0.98 13.03 14.05
CA SER A 137 -0.61 14.32 13.45
C SER A 137 0.78 14.83 13.89
N LYS A 138 1.26 14.43 15.07
CA LYS A 138 2.55 14.82 15.64
C LYS A 138 3.69 13.85 15.31
N MET A 139 3.45 12.83 14.47
CA MET A 139 4.42 11.77 14.19
C MET A 139 5.75 12.26 13.64
N ALA A 140 5.77 13.35 12.86
CA ALA A 140 7.02 13.92 12.32
C ALA A 140 7.99 14.40 13.41
N MET A 141 7.51 14.63 14.64
CA MET A 141 8.32 15.07 15.78
C MET A 141 8.74 13.89 16.69
N LYS A 142 8.41 12.66 16.30
CA LYS A 142 8.60 11.46 17.11
C LYS A 142 9.63 10.54 16.46
N ASN A 143 10.01 9.48 17.16
CA ASN A 143 10.82 8.40 16.61
C ASN A 143 10.14 7.05 16.88
N TYR A 144 10.60 5.99 16.22
CA TYR A 144 9.99 4.66 16.37
C TYR A 144 10.03 4.16 17.83
N ALA A 145 11.08 4.50 18.60
CA ALA A 145 11.23 4.08 20.00
C ALA A 145 10.23 4.75 20.94
N THR A 146 9.65 5.89 20.55
CA THR A 146 8.60 6.58 21.32
C THR A 146 7.19 6.05 21.03
N LEU A 147 7.01 5.19 20.03
CA LEU A 147 5.68 4.66 19.67
C LEU A 147 4.96 3.99 20.87
N PRO A 148 5.61 3.12 21.69
CA PRO A 148 4.91 2.48 22.80
C PRO A 148 4.40 3.44 23.87
N SER A 149 4.97 4.65 24.00
CA SER A 149 4.57 5.63 25.02
C SER A 149 3.53 6.64 24.55
N ILE A 150 3.28 6.71 23.24
CA ILE A 150 2.31 7.63 22.63
C ILE A 150 1.12 6.90 21.99
N THR A 151 1.06 5.58 22.15
CA THR A 151 -0.01 4.73 21.64
C THR A 151 -0.92 4.27 22.75
N GLU A 152 -2.19 4.13 22.42
CA GLU A 152 -3.19 3.46 23.24
C GLU A 152 -3.18 1.95 22.94
N ASP A 153 -3.65 1.14 23.88
CA ASP A 153 -3.78 -0.32 23.73
C ASP A 153 -2.51 -1.02 23.20
N TYR A 154 -1.34 -0.55 23.66
CA TYR A 154 -0.07 -1.17 23.31
C TYR A 154 0.00 -2.59 23.88
N PHE A 155 0.12 -3.56 22.98
CA PHE A 155 0.27 -4.97 23.29
C PHE A 155 1.52 -5.51 22.60
N LYS A 156 2.28 -6.32 23.35
CA LYS A 156 3.41 -7.11 22.84
C LYS A 156 3.32 -8.52 23.38
N HIS A 157 3.52 -9.51 22.51
CA HIS A 157 3.58 -10.91 22.87
C HIS A 157 4.86 -11.24 23.68
N GLU A 158 4.73 -12.02 24.75
CA GLU A 158 5.83 -12.29 25.71
C GLU A 158 7.06 -12.96 25.09
N ALA A 159 6.86 -13.72 24.00
CA ALA A 159 7.93 -14.39 23.27
C ALA A 159 8.87 -13.42 22.52
N MET A 160 8.49 -12.14 22.38
CA MET A 160 9.33 -11.08 21.81
C MET A 160 10.27 -10.50 22.88
N LYS A 161 11.32 -11.27 23.23
CA LYS A 161 12.40 -10.84 24.12
C LYS A 161 13.57 -10.26 23.35
#